data_AF-A0A7T4MVA3-F1
#
_entry.id   AF-A0A7T4MVA3-F1
#
_cell.length_a   1.000
_cell.length_b   1.000
_cell.length_c   1.000
_cell.angle_alpha   90.00
_cell.angle_beta   90.00
_cell.angle_gamma   90.00
#
_symmetry.space_group_name_H-M   'P 1'
#
loop_
_entity.id
_entity.type
_entity.pdbx_description
1 polymer ?
#
loop_
_entity_poly.entity_id
_entity_poly.type
_entity_poly.pdbx_seq_one_letter_code
_entity_poly.pdbx_strand_id
1 'polypeptide(L)'
;MADYEEFDGDGEEYEREAPEVYRRRRIIAAIIAVLAIILVVWALVFAFQRLTGSGDDDAAASSAAAGDNFDSFSARPTGGASGAASGSASAQPSESASSSAEATPTGESTASADAEGAEASATPTDQAAAPTPEPTTQEPVQACSDAFTVSTTVDKQAYAAGQQPVITTTVANGSQNPCTVDLGSANTTYQITSGPANVYSSQTCQAQPTHDEATLQAGAKQTTSLTWDRGMNAYGCGQAAQQAKTGYYWVTATVNGVSSQPTLIVIQ
;
A
#
# COMPACT_ATOMS: atom_id res chain seq x y z
N MET A 1 68.16 36.56 -52.47
CA MET A 1 68.42 37.45 -51.31
C MET A 1 67.30 38.48 -51.29
N ALA A 2 66.81 38.82 -50.10
CA ALA A 2 65.47 39.30 -49.72
C ALA A 2 64.49 38.14 -49.51
N ASP A 3 64.28 37.57 -48.32
CA ASP A 3 63.88 38.07 -46.98
C ASP A 3 62.35 38.08 -46.78
N TYR A 4 61.88 37.18 -45.89
CA TYR A 4 60.66 37.13 -45.03
C TYR A 4 59.28 37.45 -45.68
N GLU A 5 58.16 36.79 -45.36
CA GLU A 5 57.68 36.26 -44.07
C GLU A 5 56.86 34.95 -44.22
N GLU A 6 57.10 34.06 -43.25
CA GLU A 6 56.28 32.91 -42.87
C GLU A 6 55.02 33.45 -42.17
N PHE A 7 53.82 33.11 -42.65
CA PHE A 7 52.57 33.32 -41.91
C PHE A 7 52.15 31.97 -41.33
N ASP A 8 52.62 31.69 -40.12
CA ASP A 8 52.03 30.67 -39.24
C ASP A 8 50.58 31.07 -38.96
N GLY A 9 49.64 30.29 -39.51
CA GLY A 9 48.24 30.29 -39.12
C GLY A 9 48.02 29.21 -38.08
N ASP A 10 48.27 29.57 -36.83
CA ASP A 10 47.88 28.87 -35.62
C ASP A 10 46.40 28.46 -35.60
N GLY A 11 46.17 27.34 -34.93
CA GLY A 11 44.96 26.55 -35.05
C GLY A 11 43.73 27.14 -34.38
N GLU A 12 42.59 26.71 -34.91
CA GLU A 12 41.37 26.57 -34.12
C GLU A 12 40.91 25.11 -34.26
N GLU A 13 41.40 24.28 -33.35
CA GLU A 13 40.69 23.06 -32.94
C GLU A 13 39.27 23.47 -32.54
N TYR A 14 38.29 23.10 -33.36
CA TYR A 14 36.89 23.11 -32.96
C TYR A 14 36.68 22.00 -31.93
N GLU A 15 37.01 22.32 -30.69
CA GLU A 15 36.70 21.51 -29.52
C GLU A 15 35.16 21.42 -29.42
N ARG A 16 34.62 20.27 -29.81
CA ARG A 16 33.20 19.95 -29.62
C ARG A 16 32.93 19.87 -28.11
N GLU A 17 32.51 20.99 -27.53
CA GLU A 17 31.98 21.03 -26.18
C GLU A 17 30.81 20.04 -26.03
N ALA A 18 30.90 19.19 -25.00
CA ALA A 18 30.00 18.06 -24.77
C ALA A 18 28.52 18.49 -24.60
N PRO A 19 27.56 17.82 -25.28
CA PRO A 19 26.14 18.20 -25.29
C PRO A 19 25.35 17.95 -23.98
N GLU A 20 26.02 17.58 -22.89
CA GLU A 20 25.38 17.10 -21.66
C GLU A 20 25.16 18.20 -20.60
N VAL A 21 26.02 19.23 -20.58
CA VAL A 21 25.93 20.33 -19.60
C VAL A 21 24.86 21.36 -20.01
N TYR A 22 24.62 21.52 -21.31
CA TYR A 22 23.65 22.48 -21.83
C TYR A 22 22.21 22.11 -21.49
N ARG A 23 21.83 20.82 -21.52
CA ARG A 23 20.46 20.40 -21.17
C ARG A 23 20.15 20.62 -19.69
N ARG A 24 21.08 20.32 -18.79
CA ARG A 24 20.89 20.49 -17.34
C ARG A 24 20.73 21.96 -16.93
N ARG A 25 21.57 22.86 -17.47
CA ARG A 25 21.47 24.30 -17.16
C ARG A 25 20.21 24.95 -17.74
N ARG A 26 19.77 24.49 -18.91
CA ARG A 26 18.55 25.01 -19.55
C ARG A 26 17.27 24.49 -18.88
N ILE A 27 17.27 23.27 -18.34
CA ILE A 27 16.17 22.74 -17.50
C ILE A 27 16.06 23.54 -16.20
N ILE A 28 17.19 23.82 -15.52
CA ILE A 28 17.18 24.61 -14.28
C ILE A 28 16.66 26.02 -14.54
N ALA A 29 17.11 26.68 -15.62
CA ALA A 29 16.60 28.01 -15.99
C ALA A 29 15.10 27.99 -16.33
N ALA A 30 14.62 26.95 -17.02
CA ALA A 30 13.19 26.79 -17.32
C ALA A 30 12.35 26.57 -16.05
N ILE A 31 12.82 25.77 -15.10
CA ILE A 31 12.14 25.55 -13.82
C ILE A 31 12.06 26.85 -13.01
N ILE A 32 13.17 27.60 -12.93
CA ILE A 32 13.18 28.90 -12.23
C ILE A 32 12.21 29.88 -12.89
N ALA A 33 12.18 29.94 -14.22
CA ALA A 33 11.24 30.80 -14.95
C ALA A 33 9.77 30.39 -14.70
N VAL A 34 9.46 29.10 -14.68
CA VAL A 34 8.11 28.60 -14.37
C VAL A 34 7.72 28.90 -12.92
N LEU A 35 8.63 28.72 -11.96
CA LEU A 35 8.39 29.07 -10.55
C LEU A 35 8.14 30.57 -10.38
N ALA A 36 8.90 31.42 -11.07
CA ALA A 36 8.67 32.87 -11.06
C ALA A 36 7.29 33.23 -11.65
N ILE A 37 6.88 32.59 -12.75
CA ILE A 37 5.55 32.80 -13.34
C ILE A 37 4.45 32.33 -12.38
N ILE A 38 4.60 31.18 -11.73
CA ILE A 38 3.64 30.69 -10.74
C ILE A 38 3.52 31.66 -9.56
N LEU A 39 4.64 32.21 -9.06
CA LEU A 39 4.62 33.21 -7.98
C LEU A 39 3.94 34.51 -8.42
N VAL A 40 4.17 34.97 -9.65
CA VAL A 40 3.50 36.16 -10.19
C VAL A 40 2.00 35.92 -10.34
N VAL A 41 1.59 34.78 -10.90
CA VAL A 41 0.18 34.40 -11.03
C VAL A 41 -0.49 34.27 -9.66
N TRP A 42 0.20 33.66 -8.69
CA TRP A 42 -0.29 33.53 -7.32
C TRP A 42 -0.46 34.90 -6.65
N ALA A 43 0.52 35.80 -6.80
CA ALA A 43 0.45 37.17 -6.28
C ALA A 43 -0.68 37.98 -6.93
N LEU A 44 -0.91 37.83 -8.24
CA LEU A 44 -2.01 38.48 -8.96
C LEU A 44 -3.38 37.93 -8.52
N VAL A 45 -3.51 36.62 -8.34
CA VAL A 45 -4.74 35.99 -7.83
C VAL A 45 -5.02 36.40 -6.38
N PHE A 46 -3.99 36.47 -5.53
CA PHE A 46 -4.10 36.94 -4.15
C PHE A 46 -4.47 38.43 -4.07
N ALA A 47 -3.86 39.27 -4.92
CA ALA A 47 -4.20 40.68 -5.03
C ALA A 47 -5.62 40.89 -5.56
N PHE A 48 -6.06 40.07 -6.53
CA PHE A 48 -7.43 40.12 -7.05
C PHE A 48 -8.46 39.67 -6.00
N GLN A 49 -8.18 38.62 -5.23
CA GLN A 49 -9.02 38.21 -4.08
C GLN A 49 -9.08 39.29 -2.99
N ARG A 50 -8.00 40.06 -2.78
CA ARG A 50 -7.98 41.23 -1.90
C ARG A 50 -8.73 42.45 -2.46
N LEU A 51 -8.82 42.59 -3.79
CA LEU A 51 -9.54 43.68 -4.46
C LEU A 51 -11.04 43.39 -4.65
N THR A 52 -11.47 42.13 -4.65
CA THR A 52 -12.89 41.74 -4.67
C THR A 52 -13.46 41.41 -3.29
N GLY A 53 -12.64 41.41 -2.24
CA GLY A 53 -13.05 41.27 -0.85
C GLY A 53 -13.25 42.62 -0.19
N SER A 54 -14.34 43.33 -0.53
CA SER A 54 -14.87 44.41 0.30
C SER A 54 -15.58 43.80 1.51
N GLY A 55 -15.14 44.18 2.71
CA GLY A 55 -15.76 43.78 3.97
C GLY A 55 -14.76 43.83 5.11
N ASP A 56 -14.28 45.03 5.42
CA ASP A 56 -13.72 45.38 6.72
C ASP A 56 -14.73 45.04 7.82
N ASP A 57 -14.27 44.37 8.88
CA ASP A 57 -14.76 44.61 10.22
C ASP A 57 -13.56 44.59 11.18
N ASP A 58 -13.47 45.69 11.90
CA ASP A 58 -12.40 46.17 12.75
C ASP A 58 -11.88 45.20 13.81
N ALA A 59 -10.61 45.42 14.13
CA ALA A 59 -10.03 45.03 15.40
C ALA A 59 -10.78 45.72 16.56
N ALA A 60 -11.30 44.94 17.50
CA ALA A 60 -11.52 45.39 18.87
C ALA A 60 -11.13 44.28 19.84
N ALA A 61 -9.90 44.39 20.37
CA ALA A 61 -9.59 43.82 21.66
C ALA A 61 -10.40 44.58 22.72
N SER A 62 -11.32 43.90 23.40
CA SER A 62 -11.70 44.27 24.76
C SER A 62 -12.17 43.04 25.54
N SER A 63 -11.61 42.95 26.74
CA SER A 63 -11.89 42.02 27.82
C SER A 63 -13.35 42.01 28.28
N ALA A 64 -13.86 40.82 28.65
CA ALA A 64 -14.39 40.49 29.99
C ALA A 64 -15.58 39.50 29.97
N ALA A 65 -15.53 38.64 31.00
CA ALA A 65 -16.64 38.01 31.73
C ALA A 65 -17.37 36.80 31.14
N ALA A 66 -17.26 35.72 31.92
CA ALA A 66 -18.19 34.61 31.99
C ALA A 66 -19.64 35.07 32.17
N GLY A 67 -20.57 34.32 31.59
CA GLY A 67 -22.00 34.50 31.78
C GLY A 67 -22.75 33.29 31.25
N ASP A 68 -22.98 32.34 32.14
CA ASP A 68 -24.02 31.32 32.05
C ASP A 68 -25.32 31.92 31.48
N ASN A 69 -25.91 31.26 30.48
CA ASN A 69 -27.28 31.51 30.04
C ASN A 69 -28.02 30.17 29.99
N PHE A 70 -28.39 29.69 31.18
CA PHE A 70 -29.51 28.79 31.40
C PHE A 70 -30.80 29.61 31.25
N ASP A 71 -31.43 29.59 30.07
CA ASP A 71 -32.84 30.00 29.95
C ASP A 71 -33.48 29.39 28.68
N SER A 72 -34.03 28.19 28.84
CA SER A 72 -35.27 27.81 28.14
C SER A 72 -35.96 26.70 28.91
N PHE A 73 -36.72 27.14 29.91
CA PHE A 73 -37.89 26.44 30.40
C PHE A 73 -38.96 26.39 29.31
N SER A 74 -39.44 25.19 29.00
CA SER A 74 -40.86 24.98 28.75
C SER A 74 -41.27 23.62 29.27
N ALA A 75 -42.23 23.68 30.19
CA ALA A 75 -42.69 22.61 31.04
C ALA A 75 -43.52 21.56 30.29
N ARG A 76 -43.46 20.37 30.89
CA ARG A 76 -44.27 19.17 30.71
C ARG A 76 -45.76 19.43 31.00
N PRO A 77 -46.66 18.55 30.50
CA PRO A 77 -47.72 18.07 31.36
C PRO A 77 -47.69 16.55 31.54
N THR A 78 -48.10 16.19 32.75
CA THR A 78 -48.23 14.89 33.38
C THR A 78 -49.41 14.09 32.83
N GLY A 79 -49.23 12.78 32.68
CA GLY A 79 -50.31 11.81 32.60
C GLY A 79 -49.80 10.49 33.17
N GLY A 80 -50.14 10.22 34.43
CA GLY A 80 -49.93 8.92 35.06
C GLY A 80 -51.21 8.11 35.04
N ALA A 81 -51.09 6.78 34.93
CA ALA A 81 -51.67 5.82 35.87
C ALA A 81 -51.47 4.37 35.38
N SER A 82 -50.78 3.60 36.23
CA SER A 82 -51.12 2.25 36.68
C SER A 82 -51.39 1.10 35.70
N GLY A 83 -50.57 0.05 35.87
CA GLY A 83 -50.89 -1.33 35.52
C GLY A 83 -49.82 -2.29 36.03
N ALA A 84 -50.04 -2.86 37.21
CA ALA A 84 -49.18 -3.81 37.89
C ALA A 84 -49.43 -5.26 37.43
N ALA A 85 -48.38 -6.08 37.34
CA ALA A 85 -48.31 -7.52 37.64
C ALA A 85 -46.86 -7.99 37.34
N SER A 86 -46.02 -8.25 38.34
CA SER A 86 -45.89 -9.52 39.08
C SER A 86 -45.45 -10.69 38.20
N GLY A 87 -44.19 -11.11 38.41
CA GLY A 87 -43.56 -12.29 37.82
C GLY A 87 -42.18 -12.53 38.42
N SER A 88 -42.17 -12.98 39.68
CA SER A 88 -41.00 -13.44 40.43
C SER A 88 -40.57 -14.84 39.96
N ALA A 89 -39.26 -15.10 39.84
CA ALA A 89 -38.66 -16.37 40.29
C ALA A 89 -37.12 -16.32 40.20
N SER A 90 -36.47 -16.32 41.35
CA SER A 90 -35.09 -16.76 41.57
C SER A 90 -34.88 -18.22 41.15
N ALA A 91 -33.67 -18.56 40.68
CA ALA A 91 -32.83 -19.63 41.24
C ALA A 91 -31.52 -19.82 40.46
N GLN A 92 -30.39 -19.46 41.10
CA GLN A 92 -29.14 -20.27 41.07
C GLN A 92 -29.38 -21.50 42.00
N PRO A 93 -28.53 -22.54 42.08
CA PRO A 93 -27.28 -22.88 41.36
C PRO A 93 -27.22 -24.34 40.86
N SER A 94 -26.13 -24.76 40.20
CA SER A 94 -25.52 -26.06 40.52
C SER A 94 -24.12 -26.22 39.91
N GLU A 95 -23.14 -26.38 40.80
CA GLU A 95 -21.98 -27.22 40.54
C GLU A 95 -22.42 -28.69 40.52
N SER A 96 -21.71 -29.54 39.75
CA SER A 96 -21.47 -30.95 40.10
C SER A 96 -20.41 -31.55 39.19
N ALA A 97 -19.63 -32.43 39.82
CA ALA A 97 -18.40 -33.03 39.38
C ALA A 97 -18.60 -34.39 38.68
N SER A 98 -17.47 -34.85 38.14
CA SER A 98 -16.95 -36.23 38.23
C SER A 98 -17.25 -37.24 37.13
N SER A 99 -16.16 -37.97 36.83
CA SER A 99 -16.05 -39.33 36.28
C SER A 99 -16.21 -39.43 34.75
N SER A 100 -15.44 -40.21 33.99
CA SER A 100 -14.74 -41.45 34.34
C SER A 100 -13.61 -41.75 33.34
N ALA A 101 -12.61 -42.48 33.82
CA ALA A 101 -11.63 -43.21 33.01
C ALA A 101 -12.22 -44.53 32.47
N GLU A 102 -11.76 -44.98 31.29
CA GLU A 102 -11.47 -46.38 30.87
C GLU A 102 -10.98 -46.32 29.40
N ALA A 103 -9.72 -46.59 29.04
CA ALA A 103 -9.04 -47.88 28.84
C ALA A 103 -9.73 -48.76 27.77
N THR A 104 -9.19 -48.93 26.57
CA THR A 104 -8.31 -50.05 26.09
C THR A 104 -8.59 -50.26 24.57
N PRO A 105 -8.00 -51.22 23.82
CA PRO A 105 -6.59 -51.52 23.54
C PRO A 105 -6.32 -51.86 22.04
N THR A 106 -5.08 -52.26 21.71
CA THR A 106 -4.68 -53.22 20.65
C THR A 106 -4.79 -52.76 19.18
N GLY A 107 -3.85 -52.98 18.26
CA GLY A 107 -2.61 -53.77 18.22
C GLY A 107 -1.77 -53.29 17.02
N GLU A 108 -0.44 -53.41 17.08
CA GLU A 108 0.29 -54.60 16.58
C GLU A 108 0.45 -54.53 15.05
N SER A 109 1.62 -54.17 14.53
CA SER A 109 2.66 -55.08 13.98
C SER A 109 3.56 -54.20 13.10
N THR A 110 4.85 -54.40 12.88
CA THR A 110 5.84 -55.44 13.25
C THR A 110 7.19 -54.84 12.89
N ALA A 111 8.19 -55.07 13.74
CA ALA A 111 9.59 -54.97 13.36
C ALA A 111 9.96 -56.17 12.47
N SER A 112 10.90 -55.98 11.54
CA SER A 112 11.91 -56.99 11.24
C SER A 112 13.02 -56.40 10.39
N ALA A 113 14.18 -56.24 11.02
CA ALA A 113 15.46 -56.47 10.37
C ALA A 113 15.63 -57.98 10.13
N ASP A 114 16.28 -58.41 9.06
CA ASP A 114 17.66 -58.94 9.10
C ASP A 114 18.11 -59.39 7.70
N ALA A 115 19.40 -59.63 7.59
CA ALA A 115 20.21 -59.90 6.41
C ALA A 115 20.00 -61.29 5.80
N GLU A 116 20.51 -61.49 4.58
CA GLU A 116 21.60 -62.44 4.27
C GLU A 116 21.74 -62.51 2.73
N GLY A 117 22.98 -62.59 2.25
CA GLY A 117 23.33 -62.42 0.84
C GLY A 117 23.12 -63.65 -0.06
N ALA A 118 23.34 -63.42 -1.35
CA ALA A 118 23.77 -64.43 -2.30
C ALA A 118 24.48 -63.76 -3.49
N GLU A 119 25.72 -64.19 -3.74
CA GLU A 119 26.50 -63.88 -4.93
C GLU A 119 25.87 -64.46 -6.21
N ALA A 120 26.02 -63.78 -7.34
CA ALA A 120 26.69 -64.31 -8.55
C ALA A 120 26.48 -63.42 -9.80
N SER A 121 27.61 -62.97 -10.37
CA SER A 121 27.94 -62.78 -11.79
C SER A 121 26.88 -62.42 -12.82
N ALA A 122 27.04 -61.24 -13.45
CA ALA A 122 26.89 -61.06 -14.90
C ALA A 122 27.65 -59.81 -15.40
N THR A 123 28.71 -60.06 -16.18
CA THR A 123 29.23 -59.33 -17.37
C THR A 123 29.13 -57.79 -17.45
N PRO A 124 30.26 -57.06 -17.63
CA PRO A 124 30.24 -55.63 -17.93
C PRO A 124 29.80 -55.43 -19.40
N THR A 125 28.60 -54.90 -19.61
CA THR A 125 28.22 -54.29 -20.89
C THR A 125 28.46 -52.81 -20.79
N ASP A 126 29.32 -52.32 -21.68
CA ASP A 126 29.68 -50.94 -21.94
C ASP A 126 28.43 -50.07 -22.12
N GLN A 127 27.97 -49.44 -21.04
CA GLN A 127 26.91 -48.44 -21.08
C GLN A 127 27.59 -47.08 -21.22
N ALA A 128 27.68 -46.63 -22.47
CA ALA A 128 28.06 -45.26 -22.81
C ALA A 128 27.25 -44.29 -21.94
N ALA A 129 27.96 -43.57 -21.08
CA ALA A 129 27.39 -42.56 -20.21
C ALA A 129 26.67 -41.52 -21.08
N ALA A 130 25.35 -41.42 -20.92
CA ALA A 130 24.61 -40.27 -21.43
C ALA A 130 25.16 -39.01 -20.73
N PRO A 131 25.45 -37.92 -21.46
CA PRO A 131 25.95 -36.72 -20.82
C PRO A 131 24.91 -36.20 -19.83
N THR A 132 25.27 -36.17 -18.56
CA THR A 132 24.57 -35.39 -17.53
C THR A 132 24.47 -33.95 -18.03
N PRO A 133 23.27 -33.35 -18.16
CA PRO A 133 23.18 -31.94 -18.53
C PRO A 133 23.91 -31.11 -17.47
N GLU A 134 24.93 -30.37 -17.88
CA GLU A 134 25.61 -29.41 -17.02
C GLU A 134 24.57 -28.38 -16.50
N PRO A 135 24.62 -27.98 -15.22
CA PRO A 135 23.74 -26.93 -14.71
C PRO A 135 24.08 -25.63 -15.43
N THR A 136 23.21 -25.21 -16.34
CA THR A 136 23.30 -23.88 -16.96
C THR A 136 23.10 -22.85 -15.84
N THR A 137 24.16 -22.14 -15.47
CA THR A 137 24.11 -20.98 -14.56
C THR A 137 23.11 -19.99 -15.13
N GLN A 138 21.92 -19.90 -14.51
CA GLN A 138 20.92 -18.91 -14.88
C GLN A 138 21.44 -17.53 -14.43
N GLU A 139 21.55 -16.59 -15.38
CA GLU A 139 21.84 -15.19 -15.09
C GLU A 139 20.82 -14.66 -14.06
N PRO A 140 21.23 -13.87 -13.05
CA PRO A 140 20.30 -13.35 -12.06
C PRO A 140 19.27 -12.44 -12.73
N VAL A 141 17.99 -12.79 -12.63
CA VAL A 141 16.90 -11.95 -13.15
C VAL A 141 16.87 -10.62 -12.39
N GLN A 142 16.95 -9.50 -13.11
CA GLN A 142 16.99 -8.17 -12.51
C GLN A 142 15.62 -7.76 -11.95
N ALA A 143 15.62 -6.86 -10.96
CA ALA A 143 14.38 -6.24 -10.47
C ALA A 143 13.65 -5.50 -11.59
N CYS A 144 12.31 -5.48 -11.53
CA CYS A 144 11.50 -4.78 -12.52
C CYS A 144 11.85 -3.29 -12.54
N SER A 145 12.32 -2.83 -13.70
CA SER A 145 12.56 -1.42 -14.00
C SER A 145 11.24 -0.63 -14.09
N ASP A 146 11.30 0.68 -14.28
CA ASP A 146 10.15 1.59 -14.40
C ASP A 146 9.10 1.21 -15.47
N ALA A 147 9.38 0.21 -16.32
CA ALA A 147 8.48 -0.32 -17.33
C ALA A 147 7.34 -1.22 -16.80
N PHE A 148 7.21 -1.43 -15.48
CA PHE A 148 6.07 -2.16 -14.91
C PHE A 148 4.91 -1.23 -14.51
N THR A 149 3.68 -1.68 -14.72
CA THR A 149 2.47 -0.91 -14.38
C THR A 149 1.79 -1.48 -13.15
N VAL A 150 1.30 -0.62 -12.28
CA VAL A 150 0.49 -0.98 -11.11
C VAL A 150 -0.94 -0.49 -11.34
N SER A 151 -1.91 -1.39 -11.17
CA SER A 151 -3.34 -1.06 -11.24
C SER A 151 -4.06 -1.66 -10.05
N THR A 152 -5.10 -0.98 -9.58
CA THR A 152 -5.87 -1.40 -8.41
C THR A 152 -7.33 -1.49 -8.80
N THR A 153 -8.01 -2.49 -8.23
CA THR A 153 -9.44 -2.73 -8.36
C THR A 153 -10.01 -3.09 -7.00
N VAL A 154 -11.32 -2.97 -6.85
CA VAL A 154 -12.06 -3.36 -5.65
C VAL A 154 -13.18 -4.31 -6.07
N ASP A 155 -13.50 -5.28 -5.21
CA ASP A 155 -14.50 -6.32 -5.53
C ASP A 155 -15.91 -5.76 -5.74
N LYS A 156 -16.22 -4.62 -5.10
CA LYS A 156 -17.47 -3.87 -5.26
C LYS A 156 -17.17 -2.38 -5.19
N GLN A 157 -18.03 -1.56 -5.76
CA GLN A 157 -17.92 -0.12 -5.60
C GLN A 157 -18.57 0.37 -4.29
N ALA A 158 -19.63 -0.30 -3.81
CA ALA A 158 -20.40 0.11 -2.64
C ALA A 158 -20.53 -1.04 -1.62
N TYR A 159 -20.36 -0.69 -0.34
CA TYR A 159 -20.31 -1.63 0.77
C TYR A 159 -21.23 -1.19 1.90
N ALA A 160 -22.18 -2.05 2.26
CA ALA A 160 -23.05 -1.86 3.42
C ALA A 160 -22.28 -2.04 4.74
N ALA A 161 -22.95 -1.74 5.86
CA ALA A 161 -22.43 -2.05 7.19
C ALA A 161 -21.92 -3.50 7.30
N GLY A 162 -20.72 -3.67 7.86
CA GLY A 162 -20.07 -4.97 8.05
C GLY A 162 -19.42 -5.57 6.80
N GLN A 163 -19.67 -5.04 5.59
CA GLN A 163 -18.95 -5.48 4.40
C GLN A 163 -17.56 -4.82 4.34
N GLN A 164 -16.55 -5.62 3.99
CA GLN A 164 -15.15 -5.23 3.94
C GLN A 164 -14.68 -5.17 2.48
N PRO A 165 -14.10 -4.05 2.02
CA PRO A 165 -13.53 -3.96 0.69
C PRO A 165 -12.34 -4.91 0.51
N VAL A 166 -12.40 -5.74 -0.53
CA VAL A 166 -11.25 -6.52 -1.01
C VAL A 166 -10.62 -5.73 -2.14
N ILE A 167 -9.41 -5.24 -1.88
CA ILE A 167 -8.62 -4.46 -2.81
C ILE A 167 -7.65 -5.42 -3.51
N THR A 168 -7.72 -5.48 -4.83
CA THR A 168 -6.81 -6.30 -5.65
C THR A 168 -5.90 -5.40 -6.45
N THR A 169 -4.60 -5.58 -6.26
CA THR A 169 -3.55 -4.89 -7.02
C THR A 169 -2.99 -5.85 -8.05
N THR A 170 -2.94 -5.41 -9.30
CA THR A 170 -2.32 -6.12 -10.42
C THR A 170 -1.06 -5.38 -10.85
N VAL A 171 0.05 -6.11 -10.89
CA VAL A 171 1.32 -5.68 -11.47
C VAL A 171 1.51 -6.34 -12.82
N ALA A 172 1.93 -5.58 -13.84
CA ALA A 172 2.20 -6.11 -15.17
C ALA A 172 3.60 -5.70 -15.63
N ASN A 173 4.38 -6.66 -16.13
CA ASN A 173 5.67 -6.39 -16.76
C ASN A 173 5.44 -5.95 -18.21
N GLY A 174 5.59 -4.65 -18.48
CA GLY A 174 5.49 -4.08 -19.83
C GLY A 174 6.77 -4.20 -20.67
N SER A 175 7.85 -4.76 -20.11
CA SER A 175 9.12 -4.92 -20.80
C SER A 175 9.19 -6.24 -21.58
N GLN A 176 10.24 -6.39 -22.40
CA GLN A 176 10.52 -7.61 -23.17
C GLN A 176 11.36 -8.64 -22.40
N ASN A 177 11.87 -8.28 -21.21
CA ASN A 177 12.74 -9.14 -20.42
C ASN A 177 12.01 -9.60 -19.15
N PRO A 178 12.31 -10.82 -18.65
CA PRO A 178 11.83 -11.22 -17.34
C PRO A 178 12.39 -10.28 -16.26
N CYS A 179 11.61 -10.03 -15.22
CA CYS A 179 12.05 -9.24 -14.07
C CYS A 179 11.45 -9.75 -12.76
N THR A 180 12.09 -9.44 -11.63
CA THR A 180 11.58 -9.79 -10.29
C THR A 180 10.85 -8.61 -9.66
N VAL A 181 9.73 -8.89 -9.00
CA VAL A 181 8.95 -7.93 -8.21
C VAL A 181 8.68 -8.51 -6.84
N ASP A 182 8.63 -7.67 -5.82
CA ASP A 182 8.23 -8.06 -4.47
C ASP A 182 6.84 -7.50 -4.17
N LEU A 183 5.86 -8.41 -4.04
CA LEU A 183 4.46 -8.10 -3.76
C LEU A 183 4.12 -8.22 -2.27
N GLY A 184 5.14 -8.46 -1.44
CA GLY A 184 5.01 -8.57 -0.01
C GLY A 184 4.67 -7.22 0.64
N SER A 185 4.18 -7.27 1.87
CA SER A 185 3.83 -6.08 2.65
C SER A 185 5.04 -5.18 2.99
N ALA A 186 6.27 -5.66 2.79
CA ALA A 186 7.48 -4.85 2.84
C ALA A 186 7.53 -3.78 1.73
N ASN A 187 7.01 -4.13 0.55
CA ASN A 187 7.17 -3.36 -0.68
C ASN A 187 5.85 -2.98 -1.34
N THR A 188 4.73 -3.47 -0.81
CA THR A 188 3.37 -3.11 -1.22
C THR A 188 2.67 -2.34 -0.11
N THR A 189 2.30 -1.09 -0.39
CA THR A 189 1.54 -0.23 0.52
C THR A 189 0.19 0.12 -0.05
N TYR A 190 -0.85 -0.02 0.76
CA TYR A 190 -2.20 0.44 0.43
C TYR A 190 -2.51 1.68 1.26
N GLN A 191 -2.90 2.75 0.61
CA GLN A 191 -3.31 3.98 1.26
C GLN A 191 -4.74 4.33 0.87
N ILE A 192 -5.55 4.64 1.88
CA ILE A 192 -6.97 4.99 1.71
C ILE A 192 -7.19 6.38 2.27
N THR A 193 -7.81 7.24 1.47
CA THR A 193 -8.11 8.64 1.83
C THR A 193 -9.61 8.93 1.73
N SER A 194 -10.03 9.99 2.40
CA SER A 194 -11.33 10.63 2.18
C SER A 194 -11.11 12.14 2.09
N GLY A 195 -11.28 12.69 0.88
CA GLY A 195 -10.79 14.04 0.58
C GLY A 195 -9.28 14.15 0.86
N PRO A 196 -8.81 15.19 1.60
CA PRO A 196 -7.40 15.33 1.95
C PRO A 196 -6.97 14.44 3.14
N ALA A 197 -7.90 13.81 3.85
CA ALA A 197 -7.59 13.06 5.06
C ALA A 197 -7.06 11.66 4.73
N ASN A 198 -5.95 11.27 5.36
CA ASN A 198 -5.49 9.89 5.39
C ASN A 198 -6.34 9.10 6.40
N VAL A 199 -7.01 8.06 5.92
CA VAL A 199 -7.93 7.23 6.71
C VAL A 199 -7.22 5.96 7.15
N TYR A 200 -6.50 5.34 6.22
CA TYR A 200 -5.80 4.09 6.44
C TYR A 200 -4.51 4.02 5.60
N SER A 201 -3.48 3.39 6.15
CA SER A 201 -2.27 2.94 5.51
C SER A 201 -1.95 1.54 6.01
N SER A 202 -1.70 0.60 5.10
CA SER A 202 -1.34 -0.77 5.48
C SER A 202 -0.08 -0.84 6.36
N GLN A 203 0.79 0.17 6.27
CA GLN A 203 2.04 0.24 7.03
C GLN A 203 1.87 0.67 8.50
N THR A 204 0.84 1.46 8.83
CA THR A 204 0.75 2.11 10.16
C THR A 204 0.57 1.10 11.30
N CYS A 205 -0.05 -0.04 11.03
CA CYS A 205 -0.34 -1.09 12.00
C CYS A 205 0.40 -2.40 11.70
N GLN A 206 1.38 -2.35 10.81
CA GLN A 206 2.06 -3.55 10.33
C GLN A 206 3.07 -4.02 11.38
N ALA A 207 2.82 -5.18 11.99
CA ALA A 207 3.70 -5.73 13.02
C ALA A 207 5.05 -6.17 12.44
N GLN A 208 5.04 -6.93 11.33
CA GLN A 208 6.25 -7.36 10.62
C GLN A 208 5.98 -7.34 9.11
N PRO A 209 6.81 -6.63 8.32
CA PRO A 209 6.76 -6.72 6.87
C PRO A 209 7.16 -8.12 6.38
N THR A 210 6.47 -8.57 5.34
CA THR A 210 6.76 -9.82 4.62
C THR A 210 7.23 -9.49 3.21
N HIS A 211 8.10 -10.33 2.68
CA HIS A 211 8.52 -10.31 1.28
C HIS A 211 7.78 -11.42 0.53
N ASP A 212 7.39 -11.16 -0.71
CA ASP A 212 6.76 -12.11 -1.63
C ASP A 212 7.31 -11.86 -3.04
N GLU A 213 8.49 -12.43 -3.30
CA GLU A 213 9.19 -12.26 -4.57
C GLU A 213 8.58 -13.13 -5.67
N ALA A 214 8.27 -12.51 -6.80
CA ALA A 214 7.75 -13.17 -7.99
C ALA A 214 8.53 -12.75 -9.24
N THR A 215 8.84 -13.73 -10.09
CA THR A 215 9.42 -13.47 -11.42
C THR A 215 8.30 -13.28 -12.44
N LEU A 216 8.25 -12.09 -13.04
CA LEU A 216 7.34 -11.72 -14.12
C LEU A 216 8.02 -11.87 -15.48
N GLN A 217 7.50 -12.78 -16.31
CA GLN A 217 7.87 -12.84 -17.73
C GLN A 217 7.39 -11.59 -18.49
N ALA A 218 7.91 -11.38 -19.70
CA ALA A 218 7.46 -10.30 -20.57
C ALA A 218 5.94 -10.37 -20.80
N GLY A 219 5.23 -9.27 -20.54
CA GLY A 219 3.77 -9.18 -20.63
C GLY A 219 2.99 -9.93 -19.54
N ALA A 220 3.67 -10.65 -18.63
CA ALA A 220 3.01 -11.37 -17.55
C ALA A 220 2.44 -10.41 -16.50
N LYS A 221 1.43 -10.91 -15.78
CA LYS A 221 0.78 -10.20 -14.68
C LYS A 221 0.82 -11.03 -13.42
N GLN A 222 0.95 -10.36 -12.29
CA GLN A 222 0.79 -10.94 -10.96
C GLN A 222 -0.15 -10.08 -10.13
N THR A 223 -0.83 -10.71 -9.17
CA THR A 223 -1.83 -10.05 -8.35
C THR A 223 -1.56 -10.29 -6.87
N THR A 224 -1.78 -9.25 -6.08
CA THR A 224 -1.82 -9.33 -4.61
C THR A 224 -3.09 -8.63 -4.11
N SER A 225 -3.54 -8.97 -2.91
CA SER A 225 -4.80 -8.44 -2.38
C SER A 225 -4.69 -8.06 -0.90
N LEU A 226 -5.40 -7.01 -0.53
CA LEU A 226 -5.61 -6.59 0.85
C LEU A 226 -7.12 -6.49 1.11
N THR A 227 -7.58 -7.07 2.20
CA THR A 227 -8.93 -6.81 2.72
C THR A 227 -8.87 -5.70 3.75
N TRP A 228 -9.54 -4.58 3.48
CA TRP A 228 -9.62 -3.48 4.45
C TRP A 228 -10.78 -3.72 5.42
N ASP A 229 -10.46 -3.86 6.70
CA ASP A 229 -11.41 -4.02 7.80
C ASP A 229 -12.21 -2.75 8.13
N ARG A 230 -12.09 -1.71 7.29
CA ARG A 230 -12.67 -0.38 7.46
C ARG A 230 -12.18 0.35 8.71
N GLY A 231 -11.12 -0.13 9.36
CA GLY A 231 -10.47 0.54 10.48
C GLY A 231 -9.74 1.80 10.05
N MET A 232 -9.91 2.88 10.82
CA MET A 232 -9.19 4.14 10.63
C MET A 232 -7.95 4.17 11.54
N ASN A 233 -6.76 4.28 10.96
CA ASN A 233 -5.51 4.15 11.74
C ASN A 233 -5.29 5.28 12.76
N ALA A 234 -5.90 6.45 12.55
CA ALA A 234 -5.87 7.55 13.51
C ALA A 234 -6.49 7.19 14.88
N TYR A 235 -7.30 6.12 14.93
CA TYR A 235 -8.00 5.68 16.12
C TYR A 235 -7.61 4.28 16.59
N GLY A 236 -6.48 3.75 16.10
CA GLY A 236 -5.95 2.45 16.47
C GLY A 236 -5.94 1.44 15.33
N CYS A 237 -5.73 0.18 15.68
CA CYS A 237 -5.53 -0.93 14.74
C CYS A 237 -6.51 -2.07 15.03
N GLY A 238 -6.89 -2.81 13.99
CA GLY A 238 -7.78 -3.96 14.10
C GLY A 238 -9.07 -3.63 14.83
N GLN A 239 -9.45 -4.45 15.81
CA GLN A 239 -10.72 -4.29 16.55
C GLN A 239 -10.77 -3.02 17.43
N ALA A 240 -9.64 -2.42 17.77
CA ALA A 240 -9.61 -1.18 18.54
C ALA A 240 -9.85 0.06 17.66
N ALA A 241 -9.70 -0.06 16.33
CA ALA A 241 -9.86 1.05 15.41
C ALA A 241 -11.33 1.49 15.31
N GLN A 242 -11.56 2.80 15.26
CA GLN A 242 -12.87 3.31 14.86
C GLN A 242 -13.12 3.00 13.38
N GLN A 243 -14.35 2.59 13.08
CA GLN A 243 -14.78 2.22 11.74
C GLN A 243 -15.01 3.45 10.86
N ALA A 244 -14.61 3.35 9.60
CA ALA A 244 -14.88 4.35 8.57
C ALA A 244 -16.38 4.60 8.44
N LYS A 245 -16.73 5.89 8.43
CA LYS A 245 -18.10 6.37 8.31
C LYS A 245 -18.62 6.15 6.89
N THR A 246 -19.93 6.29 6.72
CA THR A 246 -20.55 6.41 5.39
C THR A 246 -19.90 7.56 4.61
N GLY A 247 -19.55 7.31 3.36
CA GLY A 247 -18.87 8.30 2.53
C GLY A 247 -18.09 7.73 1.37
N TYR A 248 -17.31 8.61 0.74
CA TYR A 248 -16.44 8.29 -0.40
C TYR A 248 -15.00 8.20 0.06
N TYR A 249 -14.35 7.14 -0.39
CA TYR A 249 -12.97 6.81 -0.09
C TYR A 249 -12.23 6.48 -1.37
N TRP A 250 -10.92 6.73 -1.39
CA TRP A 250 -10.07 6.40 -2.52
C TRP A 250 -8.90 5.57 -2.06
N VAL A 251 -8.71 4.40 -2.67
CA VAL A 251 -7.55 3.55 -2.44
C VAL A 251 -6.51 3.75 -3.54
N THR A 252 -5.25 3.88 -3.13
CA THR A 252 -4.08 3.84 -4.00
C THR A 252 -3.14 2.76 -3.48
N ALA A 253 -2.72 1.85 -4.36
CA ALA A 253 -1.65 0.91 -4.05
C ALA A 253 -0.31 1.44 -4.58
N THR A 254 0.76 1.24 -3.83
CA THR A 254 2.13 1.50 -4.27
C THR A 254 2.94 0.23 -4.13
N VAL A 255 3.53 -0.25 -5.23
CA VAL A 255 4.37 -1.44 -5.26
C VAL A 255 5.75 -1.03 -5.75
N ASN A 256 6.80 -1.30 -4.98
CA ASN A 256 8.18 -0.94 -5.33
C ASN A 256 8.34 0.53 -5.77
N GLY A 257 7.59 1.45 -5.14
CA GLY A 257 7.61 2.88 -5.46
C GLY A 257 6.73 3.33 -6.64
N VAL A 258 6.10 2.41 -7.38
CA VAL A 258 5.15 2.75 -8.46
C VAL A 258 3.73 2.72 -7.92
N SER A 259 3.02 3.85 -8.04
CA SER A 259 1.64 3.99 -7.56
C SER A 259 0.60 3.72 -8.65
N SER A 260 -0.53 3.13 -8.25
CA SER A 260 -1.73 3.01 -9.07
C SER A 260 -2.45 4.35 -9.22
N GLN A 261 -3.44 4.40 -10.12
CA GLN A 261 -4.48 5.43 -10.03
C GLN A 261 -5.39 5.19 -8.82
N PRO A 262 -5.98 6.24 -8.23
CA PRO A 262 -6.94 6.09 -7.14
C PRO A 262 -8.21 5.36 -7.59
N THR A 263 -8.66 4.39 -6.79
CA THR A 263 -9.89 3.63 -7.04
C THR A 263 -10.94 3.97 -5.99
N LEU A 264 -12.17 4.24 -6.43
CA LEU A 264 -13.27 4.64 -5.54
C LEU A 264 -13.82 3.46 -4.72
N ILE A 265 -14.02 3.71 -3.43
CA ILE A 265 -14.75 2.86 -2.49
C ILE A 265 -15.87 3.70 -1.88
N VAL A 266 -17.11 3.21 -1.92
CA VAL A 266 -18.27 3.84 -1.29
C VAL A 266 -18.69 3.02 -0.08
N ILE A 267 -18.70 3.64 1.08
CA ILE A 267 -19.22 3.04 2.31
C ILE A 267 -20.63 3.58 2.54
N GLN A 268 -21.60 2.68 2.75
CA GLN A 268 -23.01 2.97 3.00
C GLN A 268 -23.39 2.72 4.45
#